data_AF-A0A9E0LDN0-F1
#
_entry.id   AF-A0A9E0LDN0-F1
#
_cell.length_a   1.000
_cell.length_b   1.000
_cell.length_c   1.000
_cell.angle_alpha   90.00
_cell.angle_beta   90.00
_cell.angle_gamma   90.00
#
_symmetry.space_group_name_H-M   'P 1'
#
loop_
_entity.id
_entity.type
_entity.pdbx_description
1 polymer ?
#
loop_
_entity_poly.entity_id
_entity_poly.type
_entity_poly.pdbx_seq_one_letter_code
_entity_poly.pdbx_strand_id
1 'polypeptide(L)'
;KPAEQTPGVAQVAVQLLHAAGVPGDVLQLAHGAGETVGAALVAQPGVAGVVFTGSTQVAKIINRALAAKDGPIVPLIAETGGINAMLVDSSALPEQVVDAVVQSAFRSAGQRCSALRLLCVHAAIADGVIEMLQGAVKELVAGDTSDLATDVGPVIDAEAFEAIYRHIQRLKIESKVLVAPVESVPIASKNVANLIAPHAFEVSSIADVKAEIFGPVLQLLRWDGDPVDVIRAVNALGYGLTLGIQTRIDSRAQALAQAAHVGNVYINRNMIGAVVGVQPFGGEGLSGTGPKAGGPHYLYRFCAEQTITVNTTAAGGNAALLASVHG
;
A
#
# COMPACT_ATOMS: atom_id res chain seq x y z
N LYS A 1 8.65 17.67 -1.43
CA LYS A 1 8.93 17.37 -2.84
C LYS A 1 7.93 16.34 -3.34
N PRO A 2 7.06 16.67 -4.32
CA PRO A 2 6.09 15.72 -4.90
C PRO A 2 6.73 14.83 -5.96
N ALA A 3 6.07 13.73 -6.35
CA ALA A 3 6.49 12.90 -7.49
C ALA A 3 6.47 13.70 -8.81
N GLU A 4 7.34 13.35 -9.76
CA GLU A 4 7.47 14.09 -11.03
C GLU A 4 6.21 14.02 -11.90
N GLN A 5 5.43 12.96 -11.74
CA GLN A 5 4.21 12.70 -12.50
C GLN A 5 3.00 13.50 -12.00
N THR A 6 3.04 14.02 -10.76
CA THR A 6 1.88 14.69 -10.14
C THR A 6 2.21 16.06 -9.50
N PRO A 7 2.93 16.97 -10.20
CA PRO A 7 3.33 18.25 -9.63
C PRO A 7 2.15 19.19 -9.41
N GLY A 8 1.14 19.16 -10.29
CA GLY A 8 0.00 20.09 -10.26
C GLY A 8 -0.87 19.93 -9.01
N VAL A 9 -1.22 18.70 -8.63
CA VAL A 9 -2.01 18.44 -7.41
C VAL A 9 -1.26 18.87 -6.14
N ALA A 10 0.06 18.67 -6.11
CA ALA A 10 0.89 19.11 -4.99
C ALA A 10 0.97 20.63 -4.89
N GLN A 11 1.06 21.33 -6.03
CA GLN A 11 1.04 22.79 -6.07
C GLN A 11 -0.27 23.34 -5.50
N VAL A 12 -1.41 22.79 -5.91
CA VAL A 12 -2.73 23.18 -5.38
C VAL A 12 -2.81 22.91 -3.87
N ALA A 13 -2.34 21.75 -3.40
CA ALA A 13 -2.34 21.42 -1.97
C ALA A 13 -1.53 22.43 -1.13
N VAL A 14 -0.33 22.81 -1.60
CA VAL A 14 0.51 23.80 -0.91
C VAL A 14 -0.12 25.19 -0.94
N GLN A 15 -0.73 25.60 -2.05
CA GLN A 15 -1.47 26.86 -2.14
C GLN A 15 -2.62 26.92 -1.13
N LEU A 16 -3.38 25.83 -0.98
CA LEU A 16 -4.46 25.75 0.01
C LEU A 16 -3.94 25.84 1.45
N LEU A 17 -2.80 25.21 1.77
CA LEU A 17 -2.18 25.31 3.10
C LEU A 17 -1.73 26.74 3.40
N HIS A 18 -1.15 27.44 2.43
CA HIS A 18 -0.81 28.85 2.60
C HIS A 18 -2.06 29.73 2.75
N ALA A 19 -3.11 29.49 1.95
CA ALA A 19 -4.39 30.19 2.09
C ALA A 19 -5.05 29.95 3.46
N ALA A 20 -4.80 28.79 4.08
CA ALA A 20 -5.23 28.47 5.44
C ALA A 20 -4.33 29.07 6.55
N GLY A 21 -3.26 29.80 6.18
CA GLY A 21 -2.40 30.53 7.11
C GLY A 21 -1.05 29.87 7.40
N VAL A 22 -0.66 28.77 6.74
CA VAL A 22 0.68 28.20 6.90
C VAL A 22 1.72 29.16 6.29
N PRO A 23 2.72 29.64 7.06
CA PRO A 23 3.72 30.58 6.53
C PRO A 23 4.56 30.00 5.39
N GLY A 24 5.01 30.88 4.48
CA GLY A 24 5.81 30.51 3.31
C GLY A 24 7.21 29.98 3.63
N ASP A 25 7.79 30.44 4.73
CA ASP A 25 9.08 29.96 5.24
C ASP A 25 8.97 28.59 5.94
N VAL A 26 7.79 28.25 6.46
CA VAL A 26 7.49 26.96 7.12
C VAL A 26 7.20 25.84 6.12
N LEU A 27 6.52 26.13 5.00
CA LEU A 27 6.17 25.15 3.97
C LEU A 27 6.69 25.58 2.61
N GLN A 28 7.67 24.83 2.09
CA GLN A 28 8.28 25.12 0.78
C GLN A 28 8.06 23.96 -0.20
N LEU A 29 7.65 24.29 -1.42
CA LEU A 29 7.46 23.32 -2.50
C LEU A 29 8.65 23.30 -3.44
N ALA A 30 9.40 22.19 -3.40
CA ALA A 30 10.50 21.92 -4.33
C ALA A 30 10.09 20.82 -5.32
N HIS A 31 9.99 21.18 -6.60
CA HIS A 31 9.79 20.25 -7.73
C HIS A 31 11.13 19.76 -8.28
N GLY A 32 11.11 18.62 -8.96
CA GLY A 32 12.25 18.05 -9.66
C GLY A 32 12.44 16.56 -9.35
N ALA A 33 13.36 15.92 -10.06
CA ALA A 33 13.54 14.47 -10.02
C ALA A 33 14.01 13.94 -8.65
N GLY A 34 13.74 12.66 -8.36
CA GLY A 34 14.05 12.02 -7.07
C GLY A 34 15.54 11.94 -6.81
N GLU A 35 16.27 11.49 -7.82
CA GLU A 35 17.71 11.30 -7.84
C GLU A 35 18.52 12.60 -7.77
N THR A 36 17.90 13.74 -8.10
CA THR A 36 18.54 15.06 -8.01
C THR A 36 17.99 15.85 -6.82
N VAL A 37 16.80 16.43 -6.96
CA VAL A 37 16.22 17.33 -5.95
C VAL A 37 15.89 16.57 -4.66
N GLY A 38 15.31 15.37 -4.77
CA GLY A 38 14.98 14.55 -3.59
C GLY A 38 16.23 14.15 -2.80
N ALA A 39 17.23 13.61 -3.49
CA ALA A 39 18.50 13.20 -2.90
C ALA A 39 19.24 14.39 -2.27
N ALA A 40 19.29 15.54 -2.97
CA ALA A 40 19.91 16.76 -2.45
C ALA A 40 19.22 17.26 -1.17
N LEU A 41 17.88 17.23 -1.13
CA LEU A 41 17.11 17.58 0.06
C LEU A 41 17.46 16.66 1.24
N VAL A 42 17.48 15.34 1.05
CA VAL A 42 17.83 14.37 2.10
C VAL A 42 19.26 14.59 2.63
N ALA A 43 20.19 14.95 1.75
CA ALA A 43 21.59 15.18 2.08
C ALA A 43 21.85 16.48 2.87
N GLN A 44 20.90 17.42 2.91
CA GLN A 44 21.10 18.71 3.58
C GLN A 44 21.46 18.52 5.07
N PRO A 45 22.50 19.22 5.59
CA PRO A 45 22.92 19.08 6.98
C PRO A 45 21.80 19.33 8.00
N GLY A 46 20.92 20.30 7.74
CA GLY A 46 19.83 20.69 8.64
C GLY A 46 18.58 19.81 8.62
N VAL A 47 18.54 18.72 7.84
CA VAL A 47 17.38 17.82 7.82
C VAL A 47 17.25 17.08 9.13
N ALA A 48 16.17 17.37 9.86
CA ALA A 48 15.85 16.76 11.14
C ALA A 48 14.92 15.54 11.04
N GLY A 49 14.40 15.22 9.86
CA GLY A 49 13.55 14.04 9.63
C GLY A 49 13.18 13.89 8.16
N VAL A 50 12.88 12.66 7.73
CA VAL A 50 12.40 12.36 6.37
C VAL A 50 11.12 11.53 6.45
N VAL A 51 10.09 11.99 5.75
CA VAL A 51 8.87 11.21 5.48
C VAL A 51 8.88 10.83 4.01
N PHE A 52 8.88 9.53 3.74
CA PHE A 52 8.93 8.98 2.40
C PHE A 52 7.79 7.99 2.18
N THR A 53 7.09 8.13 1.06
CA THR A 53 6.16 7.11 0.57
C THR A 53 6.51 6.80 -0.88
N GLY A 54 6.83 5.55 -1.18
CA GLY A 54 7.28 5.14 -2.52
C GLY A 54 7.90 3.76 -2.54
N SER A 55 8.80 3.48 -3.49
CA SER A 55 9.36 2.13 -3.64
C SER A 55 10.31 1.75 -2.50
N THR A 56 10.34 0.46 -2.16
CA THR A 56 11.27 -0.10 -1.15
C THR A 56 12.74 0.15 -1.52
N GLN A 57 13.06 0.17 -2.82
CA GLN A 57 14.42 0.46 -3.30
C GLN A 57 14.85 1.89 -2.94
N VAL A 58 14.00 2.88 -3.21
CA VAL A 58 14.30 4.29 -2.91
C VAL A 58 14.35 4.54 -1.40
N ALA A 59 13.43 3.94 -0.63
CA ALA A 59 13.49 4.01 0.84
C ALA A 59 14.82 3.49 1.40
N LYS A 60 15.34 2.36 0.87
CA LYS A 60 16.66 1.83 1.25
C LYS A 60 17.81 2.76 0.86
N ILE A 61 17.73 3.46 -0.27
CA ILE A 61 18.72 4.46 -0.67
C ILE A 61 18.70 5.64 0.32
N ILE A 62 17.52 6.18 0.63
CA ILE A 62 17.35 7.26 1.61
C ILE A 62 17.91 6.84 2.97
N ASN A 63 17.54 5.65 3.46
CA ASN A 63 18.01 5.16 4.76
C ASN A 63 19.55 5.09 4.84
N ARG A 64 20.22 4.58 3.79
CA ARG A 64 21.68 4.54 3.72
C ARG A 64 22.29 5.94 3.66
N ALA A 65 21.69 6.85 2.89
CA ALA A 65 22.15 8.22 2.79
C ALA A 65 22.07 8.95 4.14
N LEU A 66 20.98 8.77 4.88
CA LEU A 66 20.82 9.32 6.23
C LEU A 66 21.84 8.73 7.22
N ALA A 67 22.06 7.41 7.18
CA ALA A 67 23.02 6.73 8.05
C ALA A 67 24.48 7.11 7.76
N ALA A 68 24.79 7.57 6.55
CA ALA A 68 26.13 7.99 6.16
C ALA A 68 26.47 9.44 6.59
N LYS A 69 25.51 10.20 7.13
CA LYS A 69 25.73 11.59 7.55
C LYS A 69 26.54 11.63 8.84
N ASP A 70 27.46 12.59 8.92
CA ASP A 70 28.18 12.95 10.14
C ASP A 70 27.35 13.99 10.92
N GLY A 71 26.39 13.51 11.72
CA GLY A 71 25.41 14.34 12.43
C GLY A 71 24.42 13.51 13.27
N PRO A 72 23.34 14.13 13.79
CA PRO A 72 22.32 13.41 14.56
C PRO A 72 21.69 12.27 13.75
N ILE A 73 21.24 11.22 14.43
CA ILE A 73 20.46 10.15 13.81
C ILE A 73 19.11 10.72 13.36
N VAL A 74 18.96 10.88 12.05
CA VAL A 74 17.76 11.45 11.44
C VAL A 74 16.63 10.40 11.39
N PRO A 75 15.45 10.66 12.00
CA PRO A 75 14.29 9.79 11.86
C PRO A 75 13.84 9.66 10.40
N LEU A 76 13.64 8.42 9.97
CA LEU A 76 12.97 8.08 8.72
C LEU A 76 11.61 7.45 9.03
N ILE A 77 10.56 8.00 8.44
CA ILE A 77 9.26 7.35 8.31
C ILE A 77 9.15 6.94 6.85
N ALA A 78 9.27 5.65 6.55
CA ALA A 78 9.14 5.13 5.20
C ALA A 78 7.93 4.19 5.12
N GLU A 79 6.98 4.55 4.25
CA GLU A 79 5.86 3.69 3.85
C GLU A 79 6.14 3.19 2.41
N THR A 80 6.22 1.89 2.23
CA THR A 80 6.66 1.29 0.96
C THR A 80 5.64 0.33 0.37
N GLY A 81 6.05 -0.45 -0.64
CA GLY A 81 5.17 -1.34 -1.38
C GLY A 81 4.74 -2.60 -0.61
N GLY A 82 3.94 -3.43 -1.26
CA GLY A 82 3.46 -4.68 -0.69
C GLY A 82 3.13 -5.74 -1.74
N ILE A 83 3.45 -7.01 -1.43
CA ILE A 83 2.85 -8.15 -2.11
C ILE A 83 1.65 -8.59 -1.27
N ASN A 84 0.56 -7.85 -1.41
CA ASN A 84 -0.63 -8.05 -0.59
C ASN A 84 -1.41 -9.28 -1.05
N ALA A 85 -1.80 -10.12 -0.10
CA ALA A 85 -2.54 -11.35 -0.38
C ALA A 85 -3.99 -11.27 0.11
N MET A 86 -4.87 -12.04 -0.52
CA MET A 86 -6.21 -12.33 0.00
C MET A 86 -6.38 -13.85 0.08
N LEU A 87 -6.64 -14.37 1.27
CA LEU A 87 -6.94 -15.79 1.48
C LEU A 87 -8.45 -15.99 1.49
N VAL A 88 -8.91 -16.90 0.63
CA VAL A 88 -10.33 -17.29 0.49
C VAL A 88 -10.46 -18.76 0.79
N ASP A 89 -11.28 -19.10 1.79
CA ASP A 89 -11.60 -20.49 2.11
C ASP A 89 -12.93 -20.95 1.49
N SER A 90 -13.22 -22.25 1.57
CA SER A 90 -14.42 -22.85 1.00
C SER A 90 -15.74 -22.41 1.64
N SER A 91 -15.71 -21.70 2.76
CA SER A 91 -16.93 -21.19 3.41
C SER A 91 -17.34 -19.81 2.87
N ALA A 92 -16.45 -19.11 2.17
CA ALA A 92 -16.69 -17.80 1.62
C ALA A 92 -17.80 -17.81 0.56
N LEU A 93 -18.52 -16.70 0.44
CA LEU A 93 -19.52 -16.51 -0.62
C LEU A 93 -18.81 -16.06 -1.92
N PRO A 94 -18.85 -16.84 -3.02
CA PRO A 94 -18.10 -16.51 -4.23
C PRO A 94 -18.40 -15.11 -4.79
N GLU A 95 -19.65 -14.67 -4.77
CA GLU A 95 -20.06 -13.36 -5.29
C GLU A 95 -19.40 -12.21 -4.52
N GLN A 96 -19.42 -12.28 -3.18
CA GLN A 96 -18.75 -11.28 -2.32
C GLN A 96 -17.23 -11.31 -2.48
N VAL A 97 -16.66 -12.50 -2.68
CA VAL A 97 -15.23 -12.66 -2.93
C VAL A 97 -14.85 -11.96 -4.23
N VAL A 98 -15.58 -12.23 -5.33
CA VAL A 98 -15.27 -11.65 -6.64
C VAL A 98 -15.40 -10.12 -6.61
N ASP A 99 -16.45 -9.58 -5.99
CA ASP A 99 -16.59 -8.13 -5.81
C ASP A 99 -15.39 -7.52 -5.06
N ALA A 100 -14.98 -8.14 -3.96
CA ALA A 100 -13.85 -7.68 -3.16
C ALA A 100 -12.52 -7.78 -3.93
N VAL A 101 -12.33 -8.85 -4.70
CA VAL A 101 -11.13 -9.09 -5.52
C VAL A 101 -11.04 -8.07 -6.64
N VAL A 102 -12.11 -7.87 -7.42
CA VAL A 102 -12.14 -6.90 -8.52
C VAL A 102 -11.83 -5.49 -8.01
N GLN A 103 -12.48 -5.08 -6.93
CA GLN A 103 -12.23 -3.78 -6.31
C GLN A 103 -10.79 -3.64 -5.82
N SER A 104 -10.23 -4.68 -5.18
CA SER A 104 -8.90 -4.60 -4.57
C SER A 104 -7.76 -4.72 -5.59
N ALA A 105 -7.96 -5.44 -6.69
CA ALA A 105 -6.91 -5.68 -7.68
C ALA A 105 -6.87 -4.61 -8.79
N PHE A 106 -8.03 -4.13 -9.25
CA PHE A 106 -8.11 -3.38 -10.51
C PHE A 106 -8.50 -1.90 -10.35
N ARG A 107 -9.13 -1.49 -9.24
CA ARG A 107 -9.43 -0.06 -9.03
C ARG A 107 -8.16 0.78 -9.06
N SER A 108 -8.25 1.95 -9.69
CA SER A 108 -7.09 2.82 -9.94
C SER A 108 -5.97 2.13 -10.73
N ALA A 109 -6.33 1.22 -11.64
CA ALA A 109 -5.42 0.36 -12.40
C ALA A 109 -4.42 -0.41 -11.51
N GLY A 110 -4.84 -0.80 -10.30
CA GLY A 110 -3.98 -1.50 -9.35
C GLY A 110 -2.80 -0.65 -8.83
N GLN A 111 -2.78 0.66 -9.08
CA GLN A 111 -1.73 1.59 -8.63
C GLN A 111 -1.97 2.06 -7.19
N ARG A 112 -2.17 1.11 -6.28
CA ARG A 112 -2.28 1.33 -4.84
C ARG A 112 -1.29 0.43 -4.14
N CYS A 113 -0.59 0.93 -3.13
CA CYS A 113 0.27 0.09 -2.29
C CYS A 113 -0.52 -1.03 -1.60
N SER A 114 -1.81 -0.81 -1.31
CA SER A 114 -2.74 -1.80 -0.75
C SER A 114 -3.46 -2.70 -1.76
N ALA A 115 -3.20 -2.56 -3.07
CA ALA A 115 -3.90 -3.36 -4.07
C ALA A 115 -3.57 -4.87 -3.90
N LEU A 116 -4.57 -5.71 -4.13
CA LEU A 116 -4.44 -7.16 -4.10
C LEU A 116 -3.49 -7.63 -5.20
N ARG A 117 -2.41 -8.31 -4.81
CA ARG A 117 -1.39 -8.86 -5.74
C ARG A 117 -1.53 -10.36 -5.90
N LEU A 118 -1.88 -11.06 -4.82
CA LEU A 118 -1.97 -12.51 -4.76
C LEU A 118 -3.30 -12.97 -4.14
N LEU A 119 -4.15 -13.62 -4.93
CA LEU A 119 -5.38 -14.25 -4.46
C LEU A 119 -5.13 -15.74 -4.19
N CYS A 120 -5.25 -16.18 -2.94
CA CYS A 120 -5.13 -17.58 -2.55
C CYS A 120 -6.53 -18.17 -2.34
N VAL A 121 -7.00 -19.03 -3.24
CA VAL A 121 -8.35 -19.63 -3.18
C VAL A 121 -8.29 -21.11 -2.84
N HIS A 122 -9.14 -21.56 -1.91
CA HIS A 122 -9.20 -22.97 -1.55
C HIS A 122 -9.63 -23.83 -2.76
N ALA A 123 -8.91 -24.91 -3.01
CA ALA A 123 -9.03 -25.74 -4.21
C ALA A 123 -10.48 -26.19 -4.50
N ALA A 124 -11.24 -26.51 -3.46
CA ALA A 124 -12.63 -26.96 -3.57
C ALA A 124 -13.62 -25.93 -4.19
N ILE A 125 -13.29 -24.62 -4.17
CA ILE A 125 -14.16 -23.57 -4.75
C ILE A 125 -13.47 -22.79 -5.88
N ALA A 126 -12.19 -23.09 -6.15
CA ALA A 126 -11.35 -22.27 -7.01
C ALA A 126 -11.89 -22.17 -8.44
N ASP A 127 -12.39 -23.26 -9.03
CA ASP A 127 -12.90 -23.22 -10.42
C ASP A 127 -14.08 -22.26 -10.58
N GLY A 128 -15.09 -22.35 -9.70
CA GLY A 128 -16.25 -21.46 -9.75
C GLY A 128 -15.91 -20.01 -9.45
N VAL A 129 -14.99 -19.75 -8.52
CA VAL A 129 -14.50 -18.39 -8.24
C VAL A 129 -13.73 -17.83 -9.44
N ILE A 130 -12.90 -18.63 -10.10
CA ILE A 130 -12.14 -18.22 -11.29
C ILE A 130 -13.08 -17.89 -12.44
N GLU A 131 -14.06 -18.74 -12.72
CA GLU A 131 -15.05 -18.51 -13.79
C GLU A 131 -15.83 -17.21 -13.54
N MET A 132 -16.33 -17.01 -12.32
CA MET A 132 -17.06 -15.79 -11.95
C MET A 132 -16.16 -14.55 -12.01
N LEU A 133 -14.91 -14.64 -11.57
CA LEU A 133 -13.92 -13.57 -11.68
C LEU A 133 -13.64 -13.22 -13.14
N GLN A 134 -13.47 -14.21 -14.02
CA GLN A 134 -13.30 -13.98 -15.46
C GLN A 134 -14.52 -13.27 -16.06
N GLY A 135 -15.73 -13.66 -15.66
CA GLY A 135 -16.97 -12.97 -16.04
C GLY A 135 -16.97 -11.51 -15.60
N ALA A 136 -16.78 -11.26 -14.30
CA ALA A 136 -16.78 -9.91 -13.74
C ALA A 136 -15.71 -8.99 -14.36
N VAL A 137 -14.52 -9.52 -14.65
CA VAL A 137 -13.44 -8.73 -15.28
C VAL A 137 -13.75 -8.38 -16.74
N LYS A 138 -14.49 -9.21 -17.47
CA LYS A 138 -14.92 -8.91 -18.85
C LYS A 138 -15.90 -7.73 -18.93
N GLU A 139 -16.65 -7.49 -17.86
CA GLU A 139 -17.61 -6.38 -17.77
C GLU A 139 -16.95 -5.04 -17.44
N LEU A 140 -15.68 -5.02 -17.01
CA LEU A 140 -14.98 -3.78 -16.71
C LEU A 140 -14.65 -3.01 -17.99
N VAL A 141 -14.84 -1.70 -17.95
CA VAL A 141 -14.47 -0.78 -19.05
C VAL A 141 -13.12 -0.16 -18.73
N ALA A 142 -12.16 -0.32 -19.64
CA ALA A 142 -10.85 0.34 -19.54
C ALA A 142 -10.77 1.52 -20.49
N GLY A 143 -10.37 2.71 -20.01
CA GLY A 143 -10.45 3.90 -20.86
C GLY A 143 -10.08 5.21 -20.18
N ASP A 144 -10.66 6.28 -20.70
CA ASP A 144 -10.45 7.66 -20.25
C ASP A 144 -11.20 7.90 -18.94
N THR A 145 -10.50 8.36 -17.91
CA THR A 145 -11.08 8.60 -16.59
C THR A 145 -12.00 9.82 -16.51
N SER A 146 -12.13 10.60 -17.59
CA SER A 146 -13.17 11.63 -17.72
C SER A 146 -14.55 11.07 -18.10
N ASP A 147 -14.61 9.83 -18.59
CA ASP A 147 -15.86 9.12 -18.85
C ASP A 147 -16.34 8.40 -17.59
N LEU A 148 -17.60 8.62 -17.20
CA LEU A 148 -18.24 7.96 -16.06
C LEU A 148 -18.31 6.45 -16.23
N ALA A 149 -18.34 5.95 -17.47
CA ALA A 149 -18.39 4.53 -17.77
C ALA A 149 -17.04 3.82 -17.53
N THR A 150 -15.93 4.55 -17.37
CA THR A 150 -14.60 3.94 -17.20
C THR A 150 -14.40 3.41 -15.78
N ASP A 151 -14.15 2.10 -15.65
CA ASP A 151 -13.79 1.45 -14.38
C ASP A 151 -12.28 1.47 -14.12
N VAL A 152 -11.48 1.29 -15.18
CA VAL A 152 -10.01 1.15 -15.12
C VAL A 152 -9.33 2.16 -16.04
N GLY A 153 -8.67 3.15 -15.44
CA GLY A 153 -7.89 4.15 -16.15
C GLY A 153 -6.50 3.69 -16.60
N PRO A 154 -5.70 4.58 -17.20
CA PRO A 154 -4.32 4.28 -17.59
C PRO A 154 -3.38 4.15 -16.38
N VAL A 155 -2.22 3.55 -16.62
CA VAL A 155 -1.09 3.64 -15.68
C VAL A 155 -0.35 4.97 -15.86
N ILE A 156 0.38 5.39 -14.83
CA ILE A 156 0.80 6.79 -14.67
C ILE A 156 1.65 7.35 -15.82
N ASP A 157 2.57 6.55 -16.36
CA ASP A 157 3.49 6.96 -17.43
C ASP A 157 3.97 5.76 -18.27
N ALA A 158 4.78 6.03 -19.28
CA ALA A 158 5.32 5.02 -20.19
C ALA A 158 6.32 4.07 -19.49
N GLU A 159 7.07 4.54 -18.50
CA GLU A 159 8.01 3.68 -17.78
C GLU A 159 7.27 2.62 -16.95
N ALA A 160 6.22 3.04 -16.23
CA ALA A 160 5.32 2.15 -15.52
C ALA A 160 4.64 1.17 -16.49
N PHE A 161 4.17 1.65 -17.64
CA PHE A 161 3.58 0.81 -18.68
C PHE A 161 4.54 -0.29 -19.13
N GLU A 162 5.75 0.07 -19.53
CA GLU A 162 6.76 -0.89 -20.01
C GLU A 162 7.22 -1.86 -18.91
N ALA A 163 7.33 -1.41 -17.67
CA ALA A 163 7.64 -2.28 -16.53
C ALA A 163 6.55 -3.33 -16.30
N ILE A 164 5.28 -2.90 -16.26
CA ILE A 164 4.13 -3.80 -16.05
C ILE A 164 3.99 -4.75 -17.25
N TYR A 165 4.17 -4.25 -18.47
CA TYR A 165 4.08 -5.06 -19.68
C TYR A 165 5.14 -6.16 -19.70
N ARG A 166 6.39 -5.88 -19.29
CA ARG A 166 7.43 -6.90 -19.12
C ARG A 166 7.03 -8.00 -18.14
N HIS A 167 6.41 -7.65 -17.01
CA HIS A 167 5.89 -8.66 -16.08
C HIS A 167 4.77 -9.50 -16.69
N ILE A 168 3.86 -8.88 -17.45
CA ILE A 168 2.79 -9.58 -18.17
C ILE A 168 3.37 -10.59 -19.17
N GLN A 169 4.37 -10.20 -19.97
CA GLN A 169 5.00 -11.12 -20.93
C GLN A 169 5.68 -12.30 -20.25
N ARG A 170 6.38 -12.06 -19.13
CA ARG A 170 6.96 -13.12 -18.31
C ARG A 170 5.88 -14.09 -17.80
N LEU A 171 4.81 -13.57 -17.21
CA LEU A 171 3.73 -14.39 -16.64
C LEU A 171 2.96 -15.19 -17.70
N LYS A 172 2.84 -14.69 -18.94
CA LYS A 172 2.27 -15.45 -20.05
C LYS A 172 3.06 -16.72 -20.39
N ILE A 173 4.37 -16.73 -20.12
CA ILE A 173 5.26 -17.87 -20.37
C ILE A 173 5.28 -18.80 -19.16
N GLU A 174 5.36 -18.23 -17.95
CA GLU A 174 5.63 -18.96 -16.71
C GLU A 174 4.36 -19.42 -15.96
N SER A 175 3.18 -18.93 -16.33
CA SER A 175 1.95 -19.11 -15.57
C SER A 175 0.75 -19.37 -16.48
N LYS A 176 -0.31 -19.96 -15.91
CA LYS A 176 -1.54 -20.20 -16.67
C LYS A 176 -2.33 -18.89 -16.75
N VAL A 177 -2.64 -18.46 -17.96
CA VAL A 177 -3.43 -17.23 -18.18
C VAL A 177 -4.89 -17.49 -17.79
N LEU A 178 -5.41 -16.70 -16.84
CA LEU A 178 -6.82 -16.72 -16.44
C LEU A 178 -7.60 -15.61 -17.15
N VAL A 179 -7.03 -14.40 -17.15
CA VAL A 179 -7.54 -13.26 -17.89
C VAL A 179 -6.39 -12.73 -18.75
N ALA A 180 -6.49 -12.93 -20.05
CA ALA A 180 -5.64 -12.28 -21.05
C ALA A 180 -6.23 -10.91 -21.40
N PRO A 181 -5.49 -9.99 -22.05
CA PRO A 181 -6.14 -8.85 -22.68
C PRO A 181 -6.93 -9.43 -23.83
N VAL A 182 -8.20 -9.72 -23.56
CA VAL A 182 -9.13 -10.09 -24.59
C VAL A 182 -9.32 -8.84 -25.44
N GLU A 183 -9.55 -9.04 -26.73
CA GLU A 183 -10.25 -8.10 -27.60
C GLU A 183 -11.67 -7.73 -27.05
N SER A 184 -11.99 -7.98 -25.77
CA SER A 184 -13.31 -7.93 -25.15
C SER A 184 -13.43 -7.09 -23.87
N VAL A 185 -12.41 -6.36 -23.42
CA VAL A 185 -12.66 -5.26 -22.47
C VAL A 185 -13.13 -4.09 -23.34
N PRO A 186 -14.35 -3.55 -23.14
CA PRO A 186 -14.77 -2.38 -23.87
C PRO A 186 -13.75 -1.26 -23.66
N ILE A 187 -13.12 -0.82 -24.75
CA ILE A 187 -12.26 0.36 -24.74
C ILE A 187 -13.14 1.54 -25.19
N ALA A 188 -13.55 2.37 -24.23
CA ALA A 188 -14.37 3.55 -24.50
C ALA A 188 -13.65 4.55 -25.42
N SER A 189 -12.31 4.62 -25.36
CA SER A 189 -11.49 5.48 -26.21
C SER A 189 -10.17 4.78 -26.60
N LYS A 190 -9.96 4.55 -27.90
CA LYS A 190 -8.78 3.85 -28.44
C LYS A 190 -7.47 4.65 -28.34
N ASN A 191 -7.51 5.88 -27.85
CA ASN A 191 -6.38 6.82 -27.83
C ASN A 191 -5.85 7.14 -26.43
N VAL A 192 -6.12 6.31 -25.43
CA VAL A 192 -5.58 6.50 -24.07
C VAL A 192 -4.19 5.88 -24.00
N ALA A 193 -3.17 6.73 -23.89
CA ALA A 193 -1.78 6.29 -23.71
C ALA A 193 -1.62 5.52 -22.38
N ASN A 194 -0.68 4.58 -22.35
CA ASN A 194 -0.32 3.80 -21.16
C ASN A 194 -1.51 3.02 -20.55
N LEU A 195 -2.49 2.62 -21.37
CA LEU A 195 -3.62 1.84 -20.91
C LEU A 195 -3.26 0.35 -20.81
N ILE A 196 -3.41 -0.23 -19.63
CA ILE A 196 -3.26 -1.67 -19.41
C ILE A 196 -4.59 -2.20 -18.88
N ALA A 197 -5.27 -3.04 -19.67
CA ALA A 197 -6.47 -3.72 -19.22
C ALA A 197 -6.15 -4.71 -18.07
N PRO A 198 -7.13 -5.08 -17.23
CA PRO A 198 -6.96 -6.10 -16.20
C PRO A 198 -6.37 -7.42 -16.73
N HIS A 199 -5.38 -7.97 -16.05
CA HIS A 199 -4.81 -9.29 -16.31
C HIS A 199 -4.88 -10.16 -15.05
N ALA A 200 -5.05 -11.47 -15.24
CA ALA A 200 -5.00 -12.43 -14.15
C ALA A 200 -4.27 -13.72 -14.58
N PHE A 201 -3.42 -14.24 -13.71
CA PHE A 201 -2.61 -15.42 -13.94
C PHE A 201 -2.70 -16.39 -12.77
N GLU A 202 -2.80 -17.68 -13.05
CA GLU A 202 -2.70 -18.75 -12.07
C GLU A 202 -1.23 -19.18 -11.97
N VAL A 203 -0.63 -18.98 -10.80
CA VAL A 203 0.76 -19.32 -10.46
C VAL A 203 0.82 -20.64 -9.71
N SER A 204 1.97 -21.32 -9.77
CA SER A 204 2.16 -22.62 -9.14
C SER A 204 2.51 -22.53 -7.65
N SER A 205 3.17 -21.45 -7.24
CA SER A 205 3.62 -21.25 -5.85
C SER A 205 3.59 -19.78 -5.42
N ILE A 206 3.35 -19.53 -4.14
CA ILE A 206 3.48 -18.20 -3.52
C ILE A 206 4.90 -17.65 -3.72
N ALA A 207 5.91 -18.52 -3.67
CA ALA A 207 7.31 -18.14 -3.83
C ALA A 207 7.65 -17.62 -5.26
N ASP A 208 6.78 -17.86 -6.24
CA ASP A 208 6.95 -17.33 -7.60
C ASP A 208 6.56 -15.85 -7.69
N VAL A 209 5.83 -15.34 -6.70
CA VAL A 209 5.42 -13.94 -6.58
C VAL A 209 6.56 -13.12 -5.97
N LYS A 210 7.61 -12.91 -6.76
CA LYS A 210 8.90 -12.36 -6.29
C LYS A 210 8.97 -10.84 -6.21
N ALA A 211 8.09 -10.13 -6.90
CA ALA A 211 8.12 -8.68 -7.02
C ALA A 211 6.72 -8.08 -7.01
N GLU A 212 6.61 -6.88 -6.48
CA GLU A 212 5.40 -6.07 -6.60
C GLU A 212 5.22 -5.63 -8.06
N ILE A 213 4.07 -5.94 -8.64
CA ILE A 213 3.63 -5.41 -9.93
C ILE A 213 2.64 -4.29 -9.63
N PHE A 214 3.08 -3.03 -9.78
CA PHE A 214 2.27 -1.86 -9.44
C PHE A 214 1.29 -1.49 -10.56
N GLY A 215 0.45 -2.45 -10.94
CA GLY A 215 -0.49 -2.34 -12.07
C GLY A 215 -1.68 -3.28 -11.93
N PRO A 216 -2.58 -3.34 -12.94
CA PRO A 216 -3.82 -4.12 -12.89
C PRO A 216 -3.55 -5.59 -13.24
N VAL A 217 -2.65 -6.23 -12.50
CA VAL A 217 -2.21 -7.61 -12.71
C VAL A 217 -2.42 -8.41 -11.42
N LEU A 218 -3.33 -9.37 -11.46
CA LEU A 218 -3.63 -10.28 -10.37
C LEU A 218 -2.91 -11.62 -10.57
N GLN A 219 -2.27 -12.14 -9.53
CA GLN A 219 -1.82 -13.53 -9.49
C GLN A 219 -2.75 -14.33 -8.58
N LEU A 220 -3.06 -15.56 -8.95
CA LEU A 220 -3.94 -16.48 -8.23
C LEU A 220 -3.19 -17.77 -7.93
N LEU A 221 -3.36 -18.27 -6.71
CA LEU A 221 -2.87 -19.57 -6.28
C LEU A 221 -4.04 -20.40 -5.73
N ARG A 222 -4.06 -21.69 -6.07
CA ARG A 222 -4.91 -22.66 -5.37
C ARG A 222 -4.20 -23.20 -4.14
N TRP A 223 -4.91 -23.28 -3.03
CA TRP A 223 -4.39 -23.90 -1.82
C TRP A 223 -5.34 -24.98 -1.30
N ASP A 224 -4.79 -25.94 -0.58
CA ASP A 224 -5.50 -26.95 0.20
C ASP A 224 -4.78 -27.12 1.55
N GLY A 225 -5.30 -28.00 2.41
CA GLY A 225 -4.71 -28.24 3.72
C GLY A 225 -4.98 -27.12 4.73
N ASP A 226 -3.95 -26.73 5.48
CA ASP A 226 -4.08 -25.76 6.58
C ASP A 226 -3.91 -24.31 6.06
N PRO A 227 -4.92 -23.43 6.23
CA PRO A 227 -4.79 -22.02 5.84
C PRO A 227 -3.68 -21.27 6.59
N VAL A 228 -3.25 -21.73 7.76
CA VAL A 228 -2.13 -21.10 8.50
C VAL A 228 -0.81 -21.27 7.74
N ASP A 229 -0.62 -22.37 7.01
CA ASP A 229 0.57 -22.60 6.19
C ASP A 229 0.63 -21.62 5.01
N VAL A 230 -0.54 -21.27 4.45
CA VAL A 230 -0.67 -20.23 3.42
C VAL A 230 -0.25 -18.87 3.98
N ILE A 231 -0.71 -18.50 5.18
CA ILE A 231 -0.30 -17.25 5.84
C ILE A 231 1.21 -17.24 6.11
N ARG A 232 1.79 -18.35 6.55
CA ARG A 232 3.24 -18.46 6.75
C ARG A 232 4.02 -18.23 5.45
N ALA A 233 3.55 -18.79 4.35
CA ALA A 233 4.15 -18.60 3.04
C ALA A 233 4.01 -17.15 2.54
N VAL A 234 2.89 -16.48 2.80
CA VAL A 234 2.71 -15.04 2.53
C VAL A 234 3.69 -14.21 3.35
N ASN A 235 3.80 -14.47 4.65
CA ASN A 235 4.75 -13.78 5.54
C ASN A 235 6.21 -13.93 5.06
N ALA A 236 6.56 -15.09 4.50
CA ALA A 236 7.91 -15.38 4.00
C ALA A 236 8.32 -14.52 2.78
N LEU A 237 7.37 -13.85 2.10
CA LEU A 237 7.67 -12.86 1.07
C LEU A 237 8.34 -11.60 1.64
N GLY A 238 8.29 -11.39 2.96
CA GLY A 238 8.94 -10.31 3.68
C GLY A 238 8.23 -8.95 3.60
N TYR A 239 7.14 -8.85 2.84
CA TYR A 239 6.23 -7.71 2.86
C TYR A 239 5.15 -7.90 3.93
N GLY A 240 4.56 -6.79 4.37
CA GLY A 240 3.62 -6.80 5.50
C GLY A 240 2.66 -5.61 5.52
N LEU A 241 2.05 -5.26 4.38
CA LEU A 241 1.19 -4.08 4.29
C LEU A 241 -0.29 -4.39 4.52
N THR A 242 -0.95 -5.11 3.60
CA THR A 242 -2.37 -5.48 3.71
C THR A 242 -2.61 -6.96 3.48
N LEU A 243 -3.61 -7.53 4.18
CA LEU A 243 -4.10 -8.90 4.02
C LEU A 243 -5.63 -8.92 3.98
N GLY A 244 -6.20 -9.60 3.00
CA GLY A 244 -7.62 -9.94 2.94
C GLY A 244 -7.87 -11.35 3.47
N ILE A 245 -8.94 -11.55 4.23
CA ILE A 245 -9.40 -12.87 4.65
C ILE A 245 -10.88 -12.99 4.34
N GLN A 246 -11.26 -14.00 3.56
CA GLN A 246 -12.64 -14.30 3.19
C GLN A 246 -13.00 -15.67 3.78
N THR A 247 -13.78 -15.66 4.86
CA THR A 247 -14.25 -16.84 5.58
C THR A 247 -15.47 -16.51 6.43
N ARG A 248 -16.40 -17.46 6.55
CA ARG A 248 -17.54 -17.39 7.48
C ARG A 248 -17.22 -18.00 8.85
N ILE A 249 -15.99 -18.44 9.08
CA ILE A 249 -15.56 -19.08 10.33
C ILE A 249 -14.76 -18.06 11.15
N ASP A 250 -15.41 -17.46 12.14
CA ASP A 250 -14.81 -16.37 12.94
C ASP A 250 -13.50 -16.76 13.63
N SER A 251 -13.45 -17.97 14.21
CA SER A 251 -12.24 -18.46 14.87
C SER A 251 -11.07 -18.61 13.90
N ARG A 252 -11.36 -19.00 12.65
CA ARG A 252 -10.35 -19.06 11.59
C ARG A 252 -9.90 -17.66 11.19
N ALA A 253 -10.83 -16.72 11.00
CA ALA A 253 -10.48 -15.35 10.65
C ALA A 253 -9.53 -14.71 11.69
N GLN A 254 -9.85 -14.90 12.98
CA GLN A 254 -9.01 -14.41 14.09
C GLN A 254 -7.65 -15.09 14.14
N ALA A 255 -7.60 -16.43 14.01
CA ALA A 255 -6.35 -17.17 14.05
C ALA A 255 -5.41 -16.77 12.89
N LEU A 256 -5.95 -16.60 11.68
CA LEU A 256 -5.18 -16.16 10.52
C LEU A 256 -4.72 -14.71 10.66
N ALA A 257 -5.58 -13.82 11.16
CA ALA A 257 -5.21 -12.43 11.42
C ALA A 257 -4.09 -12.32 12.47
N GLN A 258 -4.11 -13.17 13.50
CA GLN A 258 -3.09 -13.19 14.55
C GLN A 258 -1.76 -13.80 14.05
N ALA A 259 -1.82 -14.77 13.13
CA ALA A 259 -0.63 -15.38 12.53
C ALA A 259 0.02 -14.51 11.44
N ALA A 260 -0.69 -13.51 10.91
CA ALA A 260 -0.21 -12.67 9.83
C ALA A 260 0.78 -11.60 10.33
N HIS A 261 1.87 -11.43 9.60
CA HIS A 261 2.83 -10.35 9.81
C HIS A 261 2.55 -9.20 8.84
N VAL A 262 1.42 -8.51 9.09
CA VAL A 262 0.90 -7.44 8.23
C VAL A 262 0.32 -6.31 9.05
N GLY A 263 0.41 -5.09 8.53
CA GLY A 263 -0.09 -3.91 9.22
C GLY A 263 -1.63 -3.79 9.21
N ASN A 264 -2.30 -4.19 8.14
CA ASN A 264 -3.74 -3.99 7.99
C ASN A 264 -4.42 -5.27 7.49
N VAL A 265 -5.21 -5.92 8.36
CA VAL A 265 -6.03 -7.08 8.03
C VAL A 265 -7.47 -6.65 7.76
N TYR A 266 -8.07 -7.17 6.68
CA TYR A 266 -9.44 -6.92 6.27
C TYR A 266 -10.19 -8.24 6.15
N ILE A 267 -11.28 -8.40 6.92
CA ILE A 267 -12.06 -9.64 6.94
C ILE A 267 -13.39 -9.40 6.22
N ASN A 268 -13.72 -10.28 5.26
CA ASN A 268 -14.98 -10.31 4.51
C ASN A 268 -15.32 -9.00 3.78
N ARG A 269 -14.30 -8.32 3.23
CA ARG A 269 -14.42 -7.08 2.45
C ARG A 269 -13.21 -6.89 1.53
N ASN A 270 -13.24 -5.83 0.71
CA ASN A 270 -12.05 -5.36 0.00
C ASN A 270 -10.92 -4.95 0.96
N MET A 271 -9.69 -4.90 0.46
CA MET A 271 -8.49 -4.61 1.26
C MET A 271 -7.82 -3.27 0.93
N ILE A 272 -8.60 -2.37 0.30
CA ILE A 272 -8.17 -1.03 -0.09
C ILE A 272 -9.04 0.04 0.58
N GLY A 273 -8.61 1.30 0.52
CA GLY A 273 -9.41 2.43 1.01
C GLY A 273 -9.46 2.54 2.54
N ALA A 274 -8.33 2.35 3.20
CA ALA A 274 -8.16 2.62 4.62
C ALA A 274 -8.58 4.08 4.95
N VAL A 275 -9.37 4.24 6.00
CA VAL A 275 -9.91 5.54 6.43
C VAL A 275 -9.13 6.06 7.62
N VAL A 276 -8.69 7.33 7.54
CA VAL A 276 -7.97 8.02 8.63
C VAL A 276 -8.75 7.95 9.93
N GLY A 277 -8.07 7.61 11.03
CA GLY A 277 -8.67 7.47 12.36
C GLY A 277 -9.49 6.20 12.58
N VAL A 278 -9.81 5.43 11.52
CA VAL A 278 -10.59 4.19 11.63
C VAL A 278 -9.72 2.97 11.33
N GLN A 279 -8.96 3.01 10.23
CA GLN A 279 -7.95 2.00 9.92
C GLN A 279 -6.60 2.69 9.70
N PRO A 280 -5.89 3.11 10.77
CA PRO A 280 -4.53 3.62 10.65
C PRO A 280 -3.68 2.73 9.73
N PHE A 281 -3.06 3.36 8.73
CA PHE A 281 -2.49 2.65 7.59
C PHE A 281 -0.97 2.65 7.65
N GLY A 282 -0.38 1.49 7.40
CA GLY A 282 1.06 1.31 7.31
C GLY A 282 1.45 -0.11 7.65
N GLY A 283 2.59 -0.56 7.13
CA GLY A 283 3.02 -1.96 7.19
C GLY A 283 4.20 -2.23 8.10
N GLU A 284 4.70 -3.45 8.02
CA GLU A 284 5.97 -3.87 8.61
C GLU A 284 6.87 -4.59 7.58
N GLY A 285 8.07 -4.98 8.00
CA GLY A 285 9.04 -5.65 7.12
C GLY A 285 9.46 -4.75 5.95
N LEU A 286 9.36 -5.26 4.72
CA LEU A 286 9.68 -4.51 3.50
C LEU A 286 8.63 -3.45 3.13
N SER A 287 7.51 -3.39 3.86
CA SER A 287 6.39 -2.48 3.59
C SER A 287 6.41 -1.19 4.38
N GLY A 288 7.27 -1.06 5.40
CA GLY A 288 7.49 0.22 6.03
C GLY A 288 8.14 0.14 7.40
N THR A 289 8.43 1.30 7.95
CA THR A 289 9.03 1.48 9.28
C THR A 289 8.01 1.72 10.38
N GLY A 290 6.79 2.12 10.01
CA GLY A 290 5.85 2.79 10.90
C GLY A 290 6.38 4.13 11.44
N PRO A 291 5.62 4.79 12.34
CA PRO A 291 4.27 4.44 12.78
C PRO A 291 3.21 4.67 11.69
N LYS A 292 2.03 4.09 11.87
CA LYS A 292 0.91 4.14 10.91
C LYS A 292 0.39 5.57 10.69
N ALA A 293 0.31 5.99 9.43
CA ALA A 293 -0.35 7.22 9.02
C ALA A 293 -1.83 7.21 9.40
N GLY A 294 -2.35 8.37 9.81
CA GLY A 294 -3.74 8.51 10.27
C GLY A 294 -4.07 7.80 11.58
N GLY A 295 -3.06 7.34 12.32
CA GLY A 295 -3.18 6.76 13.66
C GLY A 295 -2.67 7.68 14.78
N PRO A 296 -2.95 7.33 16.04
CA PRO A 296 -2.63 8.18 17.19
C PRO A 296 -1.12 8.30 17.47
N HIS A 297 -0.31 7.40 16.91
CA HIS A 297 1.14 7.39 17.13
C HIS A 297 1.95 8.16 16.09
N TYR A 298 1.31 8.64 15.01
CA TYR A 298 2.02 9.21 13.86
C TYR A 298 2.78 10.50 14.24
N LEU A 299 2.10 11.42 14.92
CA LEU A 299 2.65 12.74 15.24
C LEU A 299 3.84 12.70 16.20
N TYR A 300 3.90 11.72 17.10
CA TYR A 300 5.02 11.60 18.04
C TYR A 300 6.36 11.36 17.33
N ARG A 301 6.34 10.79 16.11
CA ARG A 301 7.57 10.58 15.33
C ARG A 301 8.14 11.84 14.69
N PHE A 302 7.41 12.96 14.74
CA PHE A 302 7.84 14.28 14.27
C PHE A 302 8.40 15.17 15.38
N CYS A 303 8.36 14.70 16.64
CA CYS A 303 8.74 15.48 17.81
C CYS A 303 9.85 14.77 18.60
N ALA A 304 10.59 15.54 19.40
CA ALA A 304 11.44 15.02 20.45
C ALA A 304 10.70 15.07 21.80
N GLU A 305 10.87 14.03 22.61
CA GLU A 305 10.36 14.00 23.98
C GLU A 305 11.33 14.72 24.92
N GLN A 306 10.80 15.54 25.84
CA GLN A 306 11.59 16.23 26.85
C GLN A 306 10.94 16.08 28.23
N THR A 307 11.72 15.65 29.21
CA THR A 307 11.32 15.59 30.62
C THR A 307 11.93 16.76 31.37
N ILE A 308 11.10 17.52 32.10
CA ILE A 308 11.54 18.60 32.98
C ILE A 308 11.34 18.17 34.42
N THR A 309 12.43 18.08 35.18
CA THR A 309 12.40 17.73 36.61
C THR A 309 12.77 18.96 37.43
N VAL A 310 11.82 19.47 38.20
CA VAL A 310 12.00 20.63 39.10
C VAL A 310 12.05 20.16 40.54
N ASN A 311 13.12 20.48 41.26
CA ASN A 311 13.19 20.24 42.70
C ASN A 311 12.34 21.28 43.45
N THR A 312 11.10 20.94 43.76
CA THR A 312 10.16 21.84 44.45
C THR A 312 10.51 22.09 45.92
N THR A 313 11.29 21.21 46.56
CA THR A 313 11.73 21.41 47.95
C THR A 313 12.73 22.56 48.08
N ALA A 314 13.54 22.83 47.05
CA ALA A 314 14.48 23.95 47.02
C ALA A 314 13.79 25.32 46.97
N ALA A 315 12.53 25.39 46.53
CA ALA A 315 11.73 26.61 46.48
C ALA A 315 10.94 26.88 47.79
N GLY A 316 11.10 26.04 48.82
CA GLY A 316 10.34 26.14 50.07
C GLY A 316 8.88 25.65 49.97
N GLY A 317 8.51 25.00 48.86
CA GLY A 317 7.16 24.47 48.65
C GLY A 317 6.90 23.17 49.40
N ASN A 318 5.79 23.09 50.13
CA ASN A 318 5.34 21.85 50.77
C ASN A 318 4.80 20.88 49.70
N ALA A 319 5.52 19.79 49.46
CA ALA A 319 5.19 18.79 48.43
C ALA A 319 3.76 18.23 48.57
N ALA A 320 3.22 18.17 49.79
CA ALA A 320 1.86 17.70 50.05
C ALA A 320 0.76 18.64 49.50
N LEU A 321 1.01 19.96 49.46
CA LEU A 321 0.06 20.94 48.92
C LEU A 321 0.03 20.90 47.38
N LEU A 322 1.17 20.69 46.74
CA LEU A 322 1.28 20.61 45.27
C LEU A 322 0.70 19.32 44.68
N ALA A 323 0.77 18.21 45.40
CA ALA A 323 0.20 16.93 44.96
C ALA A 323 -1.34 16.88 44.99
N SER A 324 -2.00 17.83 45.68
CA SER A 324 -3.46 17.83 45.88
C SER A 324 -4.26 18.57 44.80
N VAL A 325 -3.61 19.24 43.85
CA VAL A 325 -4.27 20.13 42.86
C VAL A 325 -4.71 19.39 41.58
N HIS A 326 -4.45 18.08 41.47
CA HIS A 326 -4.83 17.27 40.31
C HIS A 326 -5.58 15.98 40.71
N GLY A 327 -6.62 16.14 41.54
CA GLY A 327 -7.64 15.11 41.79
C GLY A 327 -8.89 15.36 40.96
#